data_AF-A0AAD8TI42-F1
#
_entry.id   AF-A0AAD8TI42-F1
#
_cell.length_a   1.000
_cell.length_b   1.000
_cell.length_c   1.000
_cell.angle_alpha   90.00
_cell.angle_beta   90.00
_cell.angle_gamma   90.00
#
_symmetry.space_group_name_H-M   'P 1'
#
loop_
_entity.id
_entity.type
_entity.pdbx_description
1 polymer ?
#
loop_
_entity_poly.entity_id
_entity_poly.type
_entity_poly.pdbx_seq_one_letter_code
_entity_poly.pdbx_strand_id
1 'polypeptide(L)'
;MSQEQTAKRGCPGGHAVAVALAGDRLSDLPDGLLHTIMSFLPAPQVVQTSVLSRRWRDLWRSTPCISIEQRDFRITAGSQRHEREEKWRKLENFTTNFLLFHNNVASLDKFRIHTDSTLLRDMDRWLPRGFKYCPQVLEILISCSRPPIPFPHMGAGSCRLKRLHLHGLYLDSQFAELLCSGCPVLEDLELRSCNPDFQEFKSRTLKRLVIDCCDNFTGDLVVIRVPRVAYLRLGISPGCYSNGILIHESASLVKASIHLLCLGETFSLKHQRWLLGNLCNVPNLELSGFQTMAILVQESAEFPIFANLQTLSLEQCFLDKCDLNNKLDALGSFVQNAPCLEKITLQCCMFEVESEKEGQLVRKNIILQRQDQNTFQCLKLKFIEVVYEEDHDHQLVELLWGIGKRLPDASIKLTNFFMD
;
A
#
# COMPACT_ATOMS: atom_id res chain seq x y z
N MET A 1 -81.80 -21.32 -40.11
CA MET A 1 -82.10 -22.65 -39.55
C MET A 1 -80.80 -23.21 -39.00
N SER A 2 -80.59 -23.45 -37.72
CA SER A 2 -81.42 -23.32 -36.53
C SER A 2 -80.46 -23.12 -35.34
N GLN A 3 -80.89 -22.31 -34.38
CA GLN A 3 -80.27 -22.15 -33.07
C GLN A 3 -80.52 -23.41 -32.23
N GLU A 4 -79.61 -23.75 -31.32
CA GLU A 4 -80.01 -24.30 -30.03
C GLU A 4 -79.02 -23.92 -28.92
N GLN A 5 -79.57 -23.26 -27.89
CA GLN A 5 -78.94 -22.84 -26.65
C GLN A 5 -79.17 -23.90 -25.59
N THR A 6 -78.17 -24.17 -24.75
CA THR A 6 -78.33 -24.61 -23.34
C THR A 6 -77.00 -24.41 -22.63
N ALA A 7 -76.85 -24.07 -21.35
CA ALA A 7 -77.64 -23.34 -20.37
C ALA A 7 -76.65 -23.03 -19.23
N LYS A 8 -76.75 -21.85 -18.63
CA LYS A 8 -75.95 -21.39 -17.49
C LYS A 8 -76.22 -22.23 -16.23
N ARG A 9 -75.18 -22.51 -15.45
CA ARG A 9 -75.24 -22.61 -13.98
C ARG A 9 -74.09 -21.80 -13.36
N GLY A 10 -74.43 -20.67 -12.73
CA GLY A 10 -73.65 -20.08 -11.63
C GLY A 10 -73.92 -20.90 -10.35
N CYS A 11 -73.19 -20.83 -9.24
CA CYS A 11 -72.37 -19.82 -8.56
C CYS A 11 -71.56 -20.59 -7.46
N PRO A 12 -70.88 -19.99 -6.46
CA PRO A 12 -70.30 -18.63 -6.34
C PRO A 12 -68.81 -18.64 -5.87
N GLY A 13 -68.17 -17.49 -6.00
CA GLY A 13 -67.40 -16.89 -4.90
C GLY A 13 -66.29 -17.72 -4.26
N GLY A 14 -65.21 -17.97 -4.99
CA GLY A 14 -63.89 -18.03 -4.38
C GLY A 14 -63.25 -16.66 -4.52
N HIS A 15 -63.08 -15.92 -3.43
CA HIS A 15 -62.08 -14.86 -3.38
C HIS A 15 -60.73 -15.50 -3.70
N ALA A 16 -60.37 -15.51 -4.98
CA ALA A 16 -58.99 -15.60 -5.39
C ALA A 16 -58.35 -14.32 -4.86
N VAL A 17 -57.85 -14.40 -3.63
CA VAL A 17 -56.72 -13.57 -3.24
C VAL A 17 -55.70 -13.86 -4.32
N ALA A 18 -55.60 -12.97 -5.28
CA ALA A 18 -54.45 -12.88 -6.13
C ALA A 18 -53.28 -12.71 -5.16
N VAL A 19 -52.63 -13.83 -4.83
CA VAL A 19 -51.24 -13.80 -4.46
C VAL A 19 -50.62 -13.15 -5.68
N ALA A 20 -50.42 -11.83 -5.59
CA ALA A 20 -49.46 -11.17 -6.43
C ALA A 20 -48.21 -12.03 -6.26
N LEU A 21 -47.94 -12.86 -7.27
CA LEU A 21 -46.63 -13.45 -7.48
C LEU A 21 -45.72 -12.25 -7.30
N ALA A 22 -45.04 -12.19 -6.16
CA ALA A 22 -44.01 -11.21 -5.95
C ALA A 22 -43.03 -11.52 -7.05
N GLY A 23 -43.17 -10.82 -8.18
CA GLY A 23 -42.35 -11.01 -9.35
C GLY A 23 -40.91 -10.95 -8.88
N ASP A 24 -40.04 -11.73 -9.51
CA ASP A 24 -38.63 -11.70 -9.21
C ASP A 24 -38.09 -10.29 -9.49
N ARG A 25 -38.19 -9.42 -8.48
CA ARG A 25 -37.86 -7.99 -8.55
C ARG A 25 -36.39 -7.80 -8.89
N LEU A 26 -35.56 -8.81 -8.62
CA LEU A 26 -34.16 -8.84 -8.99
C LEU A 26 -34.01 -9.05 -10.50
N SER A 27 -34.79 -9.94 -11.10
CA SER A 27 -34.83 -10.14 -12.56
C SER A 27 -35.46 -8.98 -13.33
N ASP A 28 -36.20 -8.08 -12.68
CA ASP A 28 -36.76 -6.87 -13.32
C ASP A 28 -35.73 -5.73 -13.44
N LEU A 29 -34.61 -5.79 -12.72
CA LEU A 29 -33.58 -4.75 -12.77
C LEU A 29 -32.84 -4.73 -14.13
N PRO A 30 -32.41 -3.56 -14.64
CA PRO A 30 -31.54 -3.47 -15.80
C PRO A 30 -30.19 -4.16 -15.60
N ASP A 31 -29.60 -4.70 -16.67
CA ASP A 31 -28.33 -5.45 -16.60
C ASP A 31 -27.18 -4.64 -15.96
N GLY A 32 -27.16 -3.32 -16.16
CA GLY A 32 -26.18 -2.44 -15.52
C GLY A 32 -26.24 -2.47 -13.99
N LEU A 33 -27.46 -2.52 -13.40
CA LEU A 33 -27.62 -2.65 -11.95
C LEU A 33 -27.26 -4.06 -11.48
N LEU A 34 -27.54 -5.09 -12.28
CA LEU A 34 -27.15 -6.46 -11.97
C LEU A 34 -25.63 -6.65 -11.96
N HIS A 35 -24.95 -6.10 -12.96
CA HIS A 35 -23.48 -6.03 -12.99
C HIS A 35 -22.91 -5.20 -11.83
N THR A 36 -23.61 -4.14 -11.43
CA THR A 36 -23.22 -3.35 -10.24
C THR A 36 -23.33 -4.19 -8.97
N ILE A 37 -24.41 -4.98 -8.80
CA ILE A 37 -24.53 -5.91 -7.67
C ILE A 37 -23.42 -6.97 -7.72
N MET A 38 -23.17 -7.56 -8.89
CA MET A 38 -22.12 -8.57 -9.07
C MET A 38 -20.72 -8.03 -8.83
N SER A 39 -20.46 -6.74 -9.06
CA SER A 39 -19.13 -6.16 -8.90
C SER A 39 -18.65 -6.13 -7.44
N PHE A 40 -19.58 -6.27 -6.48
CA PHE A 40 -19.30 -6.42 -5.06
C PHE A 40 -19.09 -7.88 -4.63
N LEU A 41 -19.36 -8.86 -5.50
CA LEU A 41 -19.30 -10.28 -5.16
C LEU A 41 -17.96 -10.90 -5.57
N PRO A 42 -17.41 -11.85 -4.79
CA PRO A 42 -16.33 -12.72 -5.23
C PRO A 42 -16.76 -13.57 -6.43
N ALA A 43 -15.81 -13.90 -7.31
CA ALA A 43 -16.11 -14.59 -8.58
C ALA A 43 -16.93 -15.89 -8.41
N PRO A 44 -16.70 -16.76 -7.40
CA PRO A 44 -17.53 -17.94 -7.18
C PRO A 44 -19.01 -17.60 -6.92
N GLN A 45 -19.28 -16.53 -6.18
CA GLN A 45 -20.63 -16.07 -5.88
C GLN A 45 -21.29 -15.47 -7.12
N VAL A 46 -20.52 -14.75 -7.97
CA VAL A 46 -21.01 -14.24 -9.26
C VAL A 46 -21.56 -15.39 -10.12
N VAL A 47 -20.84 -16.51 -10.23
CA VAL A 47 -21.34 -17.69 -10.96
C VAL A 47 -22.54 -18.31 -10.27
N GLN A 48 -22.58 -18.36 -8.94
CA GLN A 48 -23.73 -18.89 -8.20
C GLN A 48 -25.02 -18.09 -8.46
N THR A 49 -24.94 -16.80 -8.78
CA THR A 49 -26.14 -16.02 -9.15
C THR A 49 -26.87 -16.57 -10.38
N SER A 50 -26.21 -17.41 -11.20
CA SER A 50 -26.81 -18.05 -12.38
C SER A 50 -28.03 -18.93 -12.08
N VAL A 51 -28.22 -19.36 -10.82
CA VAL A 51 -29.40 -20.16 -10.42
C VAL A 51 -30.61 -19.30 -10.03
N LEU A 52 -30.46 -17.99 -9.87
CA LEU A 52 -31.54 -17.09 -9.43
C LEU A 52 -32.67 -17.03 -10.44
N SER A 53 -32.35 -16.89 -11.74
CA SER A 53 -33.33 -16.95 -12.81
C SER A 53 -32.67 -17.23 -14.17
N ARG A 54 -33.49 -17.45 -15.21
CA ARG A 54 -32.99 -17.62 -16.59
C ARG A 54 -32.17 -16.43 -17.07
N ARG A 55 -32.46 -15.21 -16.59
CA ARG A 55 -31.75 -13.99 -16.98
C ARG A 55 -30.33 -13.97 -16.44
N TRP A 56 -30.12 -14.45 -15.21
CA TRP A 56 -28.81 -14.44 -14.54
C TRP A 56 -27.84 -15.50 -15.04
N ARG A 57 -28.35 -16.50 -15.79
CA ARG A 57 -27.59 -17.66 -16.25
C ARG A 57 -26.29 -17.29 -16.97
N ASP A 58 -26.32 -16.22 -17.77
CA ASP A 58 -25.19 -15.81 -18.61
C ASP A 58 -24.60 -14.45 -18.21
N LEU A 59 -25.21 -13.71 -17.28
CA LEU A 59 -24.73 -12.39 -16.84
C LEU A 59 -23.33 -12.43 -16.23
N TRP A 60 -22.99 -13.51 -15.53
CA TRP A 60 -21.65 -13.67 -14.96
C TRP A 60 -20.54 -13.63 -16.02
N ARG A 61 -20.84 -14.01 -17.28
CA ARG A 61 -19.86 -14.00 -18.38
C ARG A 61 -19.49 -12.58 -18.81
N SER A 62 -20.33 -11.59 -18.52
CA SER A 62 -20.11 -10.18 -18.83
C SER A 62 -19.86 -9.33 -17.58
N THR A 63 -19.55 -9.94 -16.44
CA THR A 63 -19.27 -9.19 -15.22
C THR A 63 -18.08 -8.24 -15.43
N PRO A 64 -18.19 -6.96 -15.02
CA PRO A 64 -17.12 -5.98 -15.19
C PRO A 64 -15.99 -6.17 -14.18
N CYS A 65 -16.23 -6.89 -13.08
CA CYS A 65 -15.25 -7.11 -12.02
C CYS A 65 -15.05 -8.61 -11.79
N ILE A 66 -13.78 -9.00 -11.72
CA ILE A 66 -13.36 -10.36 -11.37
C ILE A 66 -12.47 -10.25 -10.14
N SER A 67 -12.91 -10.86 -9.04
CA SER A 67 -12.13 -10.97 -7.81
C SER A 67 -12.02 -12.44 -7.43
N ILE A 68 -10.79 -12.95 -7.41
CA ILE A 68 -10.50 -14.34 -7.09
C ILE A 68 -9.59 -14.35 -5.87
N GLU A 69 -10.13 -14.83 -4.75
CA GLU A 69 -9.39 -14.90 -3.49
C GLU A 69 -9.29 -16.35 -3.02
N GLN A 70 -8.09 -16.74 -2.58
CA GLN A 70 -7.86 -18.06 -1.98
C GLN A 70 -8.84 -18.37 -0.83
N ARG A 71 -9.25 -17.34 -0.08
CA ARG A 71 -10.18 -17.45 1.06
C ARG A 71 -11.58 -17.93 0.64
N ASP A 72 -12.02 -17.60 -0.57
CA ASP A 72 -13.32 -18.05 -1.11
C ASP A 72 -13.39 -19.58 -1.25
N PHE A 73 -12.24 -20.23 -1.36
CA PHE A 73 -12.10 -21.68 -1.51
C PHE A 73 -11.75 -22.38 -0.19
N ARG A 74 -11.78 -21.64 0.94
CA ARG A 74 -11.48 -22.14 2.28
C ARG A 74 -10.10 -22.81 2.37
N ILE A 75 -9.13 -22.30 1.62
CA ILE A 75 -7.75 -22.74 1.65
C ILE A 75 -7.05 -22.01 2.80
N THR A 76 -6.76 -22.74 3.87
CA THR A 76 -6.17 -22.22 5.11
C THR A 76 -4.86 -22.92 5.44
N ALA A 77 -3.91 -22.20 6.04
CA ALA A 77 -2.59 -22.74 6.41
C ALA A 77 -2.65 -23.90 7.43
N GLY A 78 -3.75 -24.07 8.16
CA GLY A 78 -3.95 -25.16 9.12
C GLY A 78 -4.53 -26.47 8.54
N SER A 79 -4.93 -26.51 7.26
CA SER A 79 -5.53 -27.74 6.69
C SER A 79 -4.46 -28.80 6.37
N GLN A 80 -4.85 -30.08 6.40
CA GLN A 80 -3.99 -31.17 5.92
C GLN A 80 -3.55 -30.92 4.47
N ARG A 81 -2.33 -31.34 4.12
CA ARG A 81 -1.73 -31.09 2.80
C ARG A 81 -2.62 -31.56 1.64
N HIS A 82 -3.14 -32.78 1.73
CA HIS A 82 -4.00 -33.37 0.68
C HIS A 82 -5.31 -32.60 0.49
N GLU A 83 -5.97 -32.20 1.59
CA GLU A 83 -7.18 -31.37 1.52
C GLU A 83 -6.88 -29.99 0.91
N ARG A 84 -5.72 -29.43 1.23
CA ARG A 84 -5.26 -28.16 0.66
C ARG A 84 -5.08 -28.28 -0.85
N GLU A 85 -4.38 -29.32 -1.31
CA GLU A 85 -4.14 -29.59 -2.73
C GLU A 85 -5.46 -29.79 -3.51
N GLU A 86 -6.45 -30.47 -2.91
CA GLU A 86 -7.79 -30.61 -3.51
C GLU A 86 -8.50 -29.26 -3.65
N LYS A 87 -8.49 -28.44 -2.59
CA LYS A 87 -9.09 -27.09 -2.64
C LYS A 87 -8.37 -26.18 -3.64
N TRP A 88 -7.05 -26.30 -3.76
CA TRP A 88 -6.27 -25.62 -4.79
C TRP A 88 -6.71 -26.03 -6.20
N ARG A 89 -6.88 -27.32 -6.46
CA ARG A 89 -7.35 -27.80 -7.77
C ARG A 89 -8.74 -27.26 -8.12
N LYS A 90 -9.61 -27.09 -7.12
CA LYS A 90 -10.92 -26.45 -7.29
C LYS A 90 -10.80 -24.98 -7.67
N LEU A 91 -9.94 -24.22 -6.98
CA LEU A 91 -9.63 -22.84 -7.34
C LEU A 91 -9.06 -22.75 -8.76
N GLU A 92 -8.12 -23.64 -9.09
CA GLU A 92 -7.44 -23.65 -10.38
C GLU A 92 -8.42 -23.92 -11.53
N ASN A 93 -9.19 -24.99 -11.41
CA ASN A 93 -10.24 -25.34 -12.38
C ASN A 93 -11.30 -24.24 -12.48
N PHE A 94 -11.71 -23.65 -11.36
CA PHE A 94 -12.68 -22.57 -11.36
C PHE A 94 -12.14 -21.36 -12.13
N THR A 95 -10.94 -20.88 -11.78
CA THR A 95 -10.33 -19.70 -12.38
C THR A 95 -10.08 -19.91 -13.87
N THR A 96 -9.50 -21.05 -14.25
CA THR A 96 -9.22 -21.38 -15.66
C THR A 96 -10.50 -21.39 -16.48
N ASN A 97 -11.58 -22.01 -15.99
CA ASN A 97 -12.86 -22.05 -16.69
C ASN A 97 -13.55 -20.68 -16.71
N PHE A 98 -13.56 -19.98 -15.59
CA PHE A 98 -14.17 -18.65 -15.48
C PHE A 98 -13.55 -17.69 -16.50
N LEU A 99 -12.22 -17.61 -16.55
CA LEU A 99 -11.52 -16.75 -17.51
C LEU A 99 -11.65 -17.21 -18.96
N LEU A 100 -11.85 -18.52 -19.21
CA LEU A 100 -12.04 -19.07 -20.55
C LEU A 100 -13.43 -18.75 -21.11
N PHE A 101 -14.45 -18.75 -20.25
CA PHE A 101 -15.85 -18.57 -20.63
C PHE A 101 -16.38 -17.15 -20.42
N HIS A 102 -15.56 -16.26 -19.85
CA HIS A 102 -15.82 -14.83 -19.79
C HIS A 102 -15.81 -14.21 -21.19
N ASN A 103 -16.64 -13.20 -21.40
CA ASN A 103 -16.91 -12.64 -22.72
C ASN A 103 -15.76 -11.70 -23.16
N ASN A 104 -15.07 -12.10 -24.23
CA ASN A 104 -13.95 -11.36 -24.84
C ASN A 104 -14.30 -9.95 -25.35
N VAL A 105 -15.58 -9.56 -25.37
CA VAL A 105 -16.02 -8.22 -25.80
C VAL A 105 -16.03 -7.22 -24.64
N ALA A 106 -16.13 -7.70 -23.39
CA ALA A 106 -16.23 -6.84 -22.22
C ALA A 106 -14.85 -6.48 -21.68
N SER A 107 -14.53 -5.18 -21.67
CA SER A 107 -13.39 -4.69 -20.90
C SER A 107 -13.70 -4.77 -19.41
N LEU A 108 -12.71 -5.15 -18.59
CA LEU A 108 -12.89 -5.18 -17.15
C LEU A 108 -12.73 -3.79 -16.53
N ASP A 109 -13.51 -3.52 -15.50
CA ASP A 109 -13.26 -2.40 -14.59
C ASP A 109 -12.24 -2.81 -13.53
N LYS A 110 -12.30 -4.06 -13.05
CA LYS A 110 -11.36 -4.58 -12.06
C LYS A 110 -11.02 -6.05 -12.27
N PHE A 111 -9.74 -6.36 -12.17
CA PHE A 111 -9.22 -7.72 -12.10
C PHE A 111 -8.34 -7.88 -10.86
N ARG A 112 -8.72 -8.79 -9.96
CA ARG A 112 -8.00 -9.07 -8.72
C ARG A 112 -7.75 -10.57 -8.57
N ILE A 113 -6.51 -10.92 -8.25
CA ILE A 113 -6.11 -12.26 -7.82
C ILE A 113 -5.32 -12.15 -6.52
N HIS A 114 -5.74 -12.86 -5.48
CA HIS A 114 -5.02 -12.95 -4.21
C HIS A 114 -4.80 -14.40 -3.79
N THR A 115 -3.54 -14.82 -3.73
CA THR A 115 -3.13 -16.20 -3.46
C THR A 115 -1.83 -16.28 -2.65
N ASP A 116 -1.75 -17.17 -1.67
CA ASP A 116 -0.61 -17.31 -0.76
C ASP A 116 0.33 -18.47 -1.12
N SER A 117 0.08 -19.25 -2.16
CA SER A 117 0.78 -20.53 -2.39
C SER A 117 1.64 -20.55 -3.64
N THR A 118 2.77 -21.25 -3.52
CA THR A 118 3.78 -21.59 -4.54
C THR A 118 3.32 -22.54 -5.65
N LEU A 119 2.09 -23.04 -5.63
CA LEU A 119 1.56 -24.01 -6.62
C LEU A 119 1.13 -23.35 -7.94
N LEU A 120 1.77 -22.26 -8.34
CA LEU A 120 1.32 -21.28 -9.34
C LEU A 120 1.58 -21.73 -10.79
N ARG A 121 1.36 -23.01 -11.10
CA ARG A 121 1.57 -23.56 -12.46
C ARG A 121 0.72 -22.87 -13.53
N ASP A 122 -0.44 -22.34 -13.13
CA ASP A 122 -1.41 -21.76 -14.05
C ASP A 122 -1.44 -20.22 -14.03
N MET A 123 -0.65 -19.53 -13.18
CA MET A 123 -0.59 -18.06 -13.19
C MET A 123 -0.09 -17.50 -14.52
N ASP A 124 0.88 -18.19 -15.14
CA ASP A 124 1.37 -17.92 -16.49
C ASP A 124 0.24 -17.96 -17.54
N ARG A 125 -0.90 -18.60 -17.22
CA ARG A 125 -2.10 -18.65 -18.07
C ARG A 125 -3.15 -17.64 -17.63
N TRP A 126 -3.34 -17.42 -16.34
CA TRP A 126 -4.38 -16.53 -15.83
C TRP A 126 -4.06 -15.08 -16.05
N LEU A 127 -2.81 -14.68 -15.82
CA LEU A 127 -2.42 -13.29 -15.95
C LEU A 127 -2.61 -12.81 -17.39
N PRO A 128 -2.03 -13.43 -18.45
CA PRO A 128 -2.28 -12.99 -19.82
C PRO A 128 -3.76 -12.94 -20.21
N ARG A 129 -4.57 -13.88 -19.68
CA ARG A 129 -6.03 -13.88 -19.91
C ARG A 129 -6.72 -12.72 -19.22
N GLY A 130 -6.39 -12.41 -17.97
CA GLY A 130 -6.90 -11.23 -17.27
C GLY A 130 -6.54 -9.93 -17.99
N PHE A 131 -5.30 -9.84 -18.46
CA PHE A 131 -4.80 -8.69 -19.23
C PHE A 131 -5.48 -8.51 -20.58
N LYS A 132 -5.88 -9.61 -21.25
CA LYS A 132 -6.63 -9.56 -22.51
C LYS A 132 -7.89 -8.71 -22.40
N TYR A 133 -8.50 -8.64 -21.21
CA TYR A 133 -9.70 -7.85 -20.98
C TYR A 133 -9.43 -6.37 -20.59
N CYS A 134 -8.19 -5.89 -20.70
CA CYS A 134 -7.79 -4.49 -20.52
C CYS A 134 -8.41 -3.82 -19.27
N PRO A 135 -8.12 -4.33 -18.06
CA PRO A 135 -8.72 -3.84 -16.83
C PRO A 135 -8.35 -2.37 -16.54
N GLN A 136 -9.26 -1.61 -15.92
CA GLN A 136 -8.91 -0.28 -15.37
C GLN A 136 -8.12 -0.39 -14.07
N VAL A 137 -8.44 -1.39 -13.24
CA VAL A 137 -7.75 -1.68 -11.99
C VAL A 137 -7.24 -3.11 -12.02
N LEU A 138 -5.94 -3.27 -11.82
CA LEU A 138 -5.30 -4.58 -11.72
C LEU A 138 -4.63 -4.74 -10.37
N GLU A 139 -4.97 -5.81 -9.66
CA GLU A 139 -4.41 -6.14 -8.36
C GLU A 139 -3.98 -7.62 -8.33
N ILE A 140 -2.67 -7.87 -8.25
CA ILE A 140 -2.09 -9.21 -8.18
C ILE A 140 -1.33 -9.31 -6.86
N LEU A 141 -1.85 -10.10 -5.93
CA LEU A 141 -1.32 -10.22 -4.57
C LEU A 141 -0.84 -11.65 -4.31
N ILE A 142 0.48 -11.87 -4.40
CA ILE A 142 1.11 -13.18 -4.23
C ILE A 142 2.03 -13.17 -3.01
N SER A 143 1.57 -13.74 -1.90
CA SER A 143 2.26 -13.64 -0.62
C SER A 143 3.53 -14.50 -0.51
N CYS A 144 3.67 -15.56 -1.33
CA CYS A 144 4.79 -16.50 -1.28
C CYS A 144 4.99 -17.22 -2.63
N SER A 145 5.76 -16.65 -3.56
CA SER A 145 6.25 -17.38 -4.75
C SER A 145 7.76 -17.59 -4.67
N ARG A 146 8.19 -18.86 -4.66
CA ARG A 146 9.58 -19.25 -4.92
C ARG A 146 9.57 -20.35 -5.98
N PRO A 147 10.15 -20.13 -7.18
CA PRO A 147 10.78 -18.88 -7.65
C PRO A 147 9.75 -17.74 -7.85
N PRO A 148 10.21 -16.47 -7.91
CA PRO A 148 9.38 -15.33 -8.30
C PRO A 148 8.70 -15.56 -9.65
N ILE A 149 7.43 -15.17 -9.79
CA ILE A 149 6.72 -15.28 -11.07
C ILE A 149 7.05 -14.06 -11.93
N PRO A 150 7.47 -14.25 -13.20
CA PRO A 150 7.65 -13.14 -14.10
C PRO A 150 6.31 -12.49 -14.41
N PHE A 151 6.29 -11.16 -14.37
CA PHE A 151 5.16 -10.40 -14.89
C PHE A 151 4.98 -10.72 -16.39
N PRO A 152 3.76 -11.02 -16.86
CA PRO A 152 3.58 -11.46 -18.24
C PRO A 152 3.85 -10.32 -19.21
N HIS A 153 4.42 -10.67 -20.36
CA HIS A 153 4.62 -9.73 -21.46
C HIS A 153 3.26 -9.23 -21.97
N MET A 154 3.04 -7.93 -21.82
CA MET A 154 1.86 -7.28 -22.38
C MET A 154 2.18 -6.80 -23.79
N GLY A 155 1.32 -7.17 -24.75
CA GLY A 155 1.24 -6.44 -26.01
C GLY A 155 0.84 -4.99 -25.75
N ALA A 156 1.05 -4.09 -26.71
CA ALA A 156 0.82 -2.64 -26.63
C ALA A 156 -0.64 -2.17 -26.36
N GLY A 157 -1.51 -3.04 -25.83
CA GLY A 157 -2.96 -2.85 -25.65
C GLY A 157 -3.44 -2.45 -24.25
N SER A 158 -2.58 -2.16 -23.27
CA SER A 158 -3.02 -1.87 -21.88
C SER A 158 -3.58 -0.44 -21.66
N CYS A 159 -4.38 0.03 -22.62
CA CYS A 159 -4.73 1.44 -22.82
C CYS A 159 -5.64 2.08 -21.73
N ARG A 160 -6.21 1.29 -20.81
CA ARG A 160 -7.18 1.76 -19.80
C ARG A 160 -6.69 1.65 -18.36
N LEU A 161 -5.51 1.08 -18.13
CA LEU A 161 -5.03 0.78 -16.79
C LEU A 161 -4.74 2.08 -16.02
N LYS A 162 -5.53 2.34 -14.98
CA LYS A 162 -5.40 3.52 -14.10
C LYS A 162 -4.70 3.19 -12.78
N ARG A 163 -4.88 1.96 -12.28
CA ARG A 163 -4.28 1.46 -11.04
C ARG A 163 -3.66 0.09 -11.24
N LEU A 164 -2.42 -0.07 -10.80
CA LEU A 164 -1.66 -1.29 -10.90
C LEU A 164 -1.02 -1.63 -9.54
N HIS A 165 -1.51 -2.65 -8.86
CA HIS A 165 -0.96 -3.12 -7.59
C HIS A 165 -0.40 -4.53 -7.75
N LEU A 166 0.89 -4.70 -7.51
CA LEU A 166 1.61 -5.95 -7.66
C LEU A 166 2.30 -6.29 -6.36
N HIS A 167 2.19 -7.55 -5.93
CA HIS A 167 2.90 -8.08 -4.78
C HIS A 167 3.52 -9.43 -5.10
N GLY A 168 4.83 -9.57 -4.85
CA GLY A 168 5.53 -10.85 -5.01
C GLY A 168 5.95 -11.22 -6.44
N LEU A 169 5.99 -10.27 -7.38
CA LEU A 169 6.32 -10.55 -8.80
C LEU A 169 7.74 -10.14 -9.18
N TYR A 170 8.33 -10.88 -10.13
CA TYR A 170 9.55 -10.47 -10.83
C TYR A 170 9.19 -9.56 -12.00
N LEU A 171 9.86 -8.42 -12.10
CA LEU A 171 9.59 -7.37 -13.07
C LEU A 171 10.84 -7.16 -13.93
N ASP A 172 10.74 -7.47 -15.22
CA ASP A 172 11.84 -7.36 -16.17
C ASP A 172 11.91 -5.97 -16.83
N SER A 173 12.83 -5.79 -17.77
CA SER A 173 12.96 -4.54 -18.54
C SER A 173 11.72 -4.22 -19.38
N GLN A 174 10.95 -5.21 -19.80
CA GLN A 174 9.71 -4.99 -20.56
C GLN A 174 8.63 -4.34 -19.68
N PHE A 175 8.60 -4.66 -18.38
CA PHE A 175 7.77 -3.94 -17.43
C PHE A 175 8.15 -2.46 -17.33
N ALA A 176 9.44 -2.12 -17.35
CA ALA A 176 9.88 -0.72 -17.36
C ALA A 176 9.41 0.02 -18.64
N GLU A 177 9.49 -0.62 -19.81
CA GLU A 177 8.98 -0.08 -21.07
C GLU A 177 7.46 0.14 -21.06
N LEU A 178 6.73 -0.79 -20.42
CA LEU A 178 5.29 -0.70 -20.21
C LEU A 178 4.92 0.54 -19.38
N LEU A 179 5.64 0.81 -18.28
CA LEU A 179 5.42 2.02 -17.48
C LEU A 179 5.70 3.31 -18.27
N CYS A 180 6.66 3.26 -19.18
CA CYS A 180 7.05 4.40 -20.01
C CYS A 180 6.04 4.72 -21.11
N SER A 181 5.56 3.70 -21.82
CA SER A 181 4.80 3.87 -23.07
C SER A 181 3.52 3.03 -23.17
N GLY A 182 3.40 1.94 -22.43
CA GLY A 182 2.30 0.99 -22.54
C GLY A 182 1.05 1.33 -21.72
N CYS A 183 1.16 2.17 -20.68
CA CYS A 183 0.03 2.57 -19.84
C CYS A 183 -0.18 4.11 -19.84
N PRO A 184 -0.88 4.67 -20.86
CA PRO A 184 -0.99 6.12 -21.05
C PRO A 184 -1.87 6.86 -20.03
N VAL A 185 -2.59 6.13 -19.17
CA VAL A 185 -3.51 6.69 -18.16
C VAL A 185 -3.24 6.17 -16.75
N LEU A 186 -2.08 5.56 -16.51
CA LEU A 186 -1.74 4.98 -15.21
C LEU A 186 -1.43 6.09 -14.20
N GLU A 187 -2.22 6.15 -13.13
CA GLU A 187 -2.10 7.19 -12.10
C GLU A 187 -1.57 6.63 -10.76
N ASP A 188 -1.79 5.34 -10.50
CA ASP A 188 -1.50 4.70 -9.21
C ASP A 188 -0.73 3.38 -9.43
N LEU A 189 0.52 3.34 -8.98
CA LEU A 189 1.39 2.17 -9.05
C LEU A 189 1.85 1.77 -7.65
N GLU A 190 1.59 0.53 -7.28
CA GLU A 190 2.02 -0.05 -6.01
C GLU A 190 2.74 -1.38 -6.26
N LEU A 191 4.02 -1.42 -5.89
CA LEU A 191 4.88 -2.58 -5.96
C LEU A 191 5.27 -2.96 -4.53
N ARG A 192 4.91 -4.17 -4.10
CA ARG A 192 5.27 -4.70 -2.79
C ARG A 192 6.05 -6.00 -2.96
N SER A 193 7.15 -6.21 -2.24
CA SER A 193 7.89 -7.48 -2.28
C SER A 193 8.16 -7.99 -3.70
N CYS A 194 8.33 -7.07 -4.66
CA CYS A 194 8.61 -7.38 -6.04
C CYS A 194 10.13 -7.43 -6.26
N ASN A 195 10.56 -8.11 -7.31
CA ASN A 195 11.97 -8.16 -7.73
C ASN A 195 12.13 -7.45 -9.08
N PRO A 196 12.36 -6.12 -9.08
CA PRO A 196 12.62 -5.37 -10.31
C PRO A 196 14.06 -5.57 -10.79
N ASP A 197 14.21 -6.18 -11.97
CA ASP A 197 15.47 -6.39 -12.67
C ASP A 197 15.72 -5.27 -13.70
N PHE A 198 15.64 -4.04 -13.22
CA PHE A 198 15.92 -2.81 -13.96
C PHE A 198 16.19 -1.65 -13.00
N GLN A 199 16.83 -0.59 -13.51
CA GLN A 199 17.33 0.51 -12.70
C GLN A 199 16.51 1.79 -12.82
N GLU A 200 15.75 2.01 -13.90
CA GLU A 200 15.00 3.27 -14.10
C GLU A 200 13.48 3.06 -14.05
N PHE A 201 12.81 3.68 -13.08
CA PHE A 201 11.36 3.82 -13.05
C PHE A 201 10.96 5.10 -13.75
N LYS A 202 10.28 5.00 -14.89
CA LYS A 202 9.92 6.16 -15.69
C LYS A 202 8.45 6.12 -16.10
N SER A 203 7.75 7.19 -15.80
CA SER A 203 6.35 7.39 -16.22
C SER A 203 6.00 8.88 -16.23
N ARG A 204 5.11 9.28 -17.13
CA ARG A 204 4.64 10.67 -17.26
C ARG A 204 3.24 10.90 -16.69
N THR A 205 2.57 9.85 -16.23
CA THR A 205 1.15 9.86 -15.87
C THR A 205 0.92 9.60 -14.39
N LEU A 206 1.87 8.92 -13.72
CA LEU A 206 1.77 8.55 -12.32
C LEU A 206 1.61 9.76 -11.40
N LYS A 207 0.66 9.64 -10.47
CA LYS A 207 0.38 10.56 -9.36
C LYS A 207 0.73 9.93 -8.01
N ARG A 208 0.63 8.60 -7.90
CA ARG A 208 0.96 7.82 -6.71
C ARG A 208 1.93 6.70 -7.08
N LEU A 209 3.08 6.66 -6.40
CA LEU A 209 4.07 5.60 -6.53
C LEU A 209 4.40 5.01 -5.16
N VAL A 210 4.24 3.71 -5.03
CA VAL A 210 4.63 2.94 -3.84
C VAL A 210 5.55 1.81 -4.25
N ILE A 211 6.74 1.76 -3.67
CA ILE A 211 7.71 0.68 -3.82
C ILE A 211 8.06 0.25 -2.39
N ASP A 212 7.61 -0.92 -1.95
CA ASP A 212 7.71 -1.36 -0.56
C ASP A 212 8.30 -2.77 -0.49
N CYS A 213 9.34 -2.96 0.32
CA CYS A 213 10.04 -4.23 0.49
C CYS A 213 10.52 -4.89 -0.82
N CYS A 214 10.82 -4.13 -1.87
CA CYS A 214 11.24 -4.70 -3.15
C CYS A 214 12.71 -5.13 -3.11
N ASP A 215 12.98 -6.36 -3.54
CA ASP A 215 14.30 -6.96 -3.56
C ASP A 215 15.04 -6.49 -4.82
N ASN A 216 15.90 -5.48 -4.68
CA ASN A 216 16.81 -5.07 -5.74
C ASN A 216 18.26 -5.16 -5.23
N PHE A 217 18.90 -6.29 -5.56
CA PHE A 217 20.29 -6.57 -5.24
C PHE A 217 21.25 -6.13 -6.35
N THR A 218 20.78 -5.37 -7.33
CA THR A 218 21.69 -4.81 -8.33
C THR A 218 22.67 -3.88 -7.62
N GLY A 219 23.93 -3.97 -8.02
CA GLY A 219 24.97 -3.05 -7.54
C GLY A 219 24.88 -1.68 -8.20
N ASP A 220 23.75 -1.31 -8.79
CA ASP A 220 23.58 -0.09 -9.57
C ASP A 220 22.70 0.94 -8.86
N LEU A 221 22.77 2.19 -9.32
CA LEU A 221 21.93 3.26 -8.83
C LEU A 221 20.52 3.15 -9.40
N VAL A 222 19.49 3.14 -8.53
CA VAL A 222 18.09 3.16 -8.97
C VAL A 222 17.62 4.59 -9.18
N VAL A 223 17.04 4.88 -10.35
CA VAL A 223 16.60 6.21 -10.75
C VAL A 223 15.08 6.23 -10.90
N ILE A 224 14.44 7.19 -10.23
CA ILE A 224 13.00 7.39 -10.27
C ILE A 224 12.70 8.69 -11.01
N ARG A 225 12.13 8.59 -12.21
CA ARG A 225 11.78 9.71 -13.12
C ARG A 225 10.26 9.75 -13.35
N VAL A 226 9.55 10.34 -12.40
CA VAL A 226 8.08 10.45 -12.41
C VAL A 226 7.63 11.88 -12.13
N PRO A 227 7.73 12.82 -13.10
CA PRO A 227 7.55 14.27 -12.87
C PRO A 227 6.19 14.72 -12.31
N ARG A 228 5.17 13.88 -12.35
CA ARG A 228 3.80 14.24 -11.90
C ARG A 228 3.39 13.57 -10.59
N VAL A 229 4.33 12.87 -9.93
CA VAL A 229 4.03 12.15 -8.69
C VAL A 229 3.77 13.12 -7.55
N ALA A 230 2.60 13.00 -6.92
CA ALA A 230 2.22 13.79 -5.75
C ALA A 230 2.49 13.03 -4.43
N TYR A 231 2.41 11.70 -4.46
CA TYR A 231 2.71 10.82 -3.32
C TYR A 231 3.74 9.76 -3.69
N LEU A 232 4.84 9.70 -2.94
CA LEU A 232 5.87 8.67 -3.06
C LEU A 232 6.02 7.93 -1.73
N ARG A 233 5.99 6.59 -1.79
CA ARG A 233 6.39 5.73 -0.68
C ARG A 233 7.52 4.80 -1.11
N LEU A 234 8.62 4.79 -0.35
CA LEU A 234 9.75 3.89 -0.53
C LEU A 234 10.00 3.11 0.76
N GLY A 235 9.78 1.80 0.74
CA GLY A 235 10.17 0.86 1.78
C GLY A 235 11.42 0.09 1.36
N ILE A 236 12.53 0.35 2.03
CA ILE A 236 13.86 -0.15 1.69
C ILE A 236 14.15 -1.39 2.55
N SER A 237 14.29 -2.55 1.90
CA SER A 237 14.67 -3.82 2.54
C SER A 237 16.19 -3.88 2.83
N PRO A 238 16.62 -4.67 3.84
CA PRO A 238 18.02 -4.88 4.13
C PRO A 238 18.81 -5.43 2.93
N GLY A 239 19.97 -4.82 2.65
CA GLY A 239 20.88 -5.23 1.57
C GLY A 239 20.46 -4.83 0.15
N CYS A 240 19.33 -4.13 -0.01
CA CYS A 240 18.89 -3.61 -1.30
C CYS A 240 19.42 -2.19 -1.55
N TYR A 241 19.50 -1.79 -2.83
CA TYR A 241 19.88 -0.43 -3.24
C TYR A 241 21.25 0.03 -2.71
N SER A 242 22.27 -0.83 -2.84
CA SER A 242 23.60 -0.58 -2.25
C SER A 242 24.25 0.73 -2.69
N ASN A 243 23.93 1.22 -3.90
CA ASN A 243 24.40 2.49 -4.46
C ASN A 243 23.41 3.66 -4.30
N GLY A 244 22.29 3.44 -3.62
CA GLY A 244 21.26 4.44 -3.33
C GLY A 244 20.13 4.53 -4.36
N ILE A 245 19.19 5.44 -4.09
CA ILE A 245 18.05 5.80 -4.94
C ILE A 245 18.08 7.30 -5.30
N LEU A 246 18.10 7.63 -6.60
CA LEU A 246 17.97 9.00 -7.12
C LEU A 246 16.50 9.30 -7.47
N ILE A 247 15.98 10.42 -6.99
CA ILE A 247 14.63 10.90 -7.36
C ILE A 247 14.79 12.14 -8.22
N HIS A 248 14.51 12.02 -9.51
CA HIS A 248 14.56 13.12 -10.47
C HIS A 248 13.23 13.88 -10.48
N GLU A 249 13.27 15.21 -10.57
CA GLU A 249 12.07 16.08 -10.68
C GLU A 249 11.07 15.91 -9.51
N SER A 250 11.53 16.10 -8.26
CA SER A 250 10.70 16.04 -7.04
C SER A 250 9.78 17.25 -6.82
N ALA A 251 9.66 18.17 -7.78
CA ALA A 251 8.91 19.42 -7.62
C ALA A 251 7.39 19.24 -7.47
N SER A 252 6.84 18.14 -7.97
CA SER A 252 5.40 17.82 -7.85
C SER A 252 5.06 17.04 -6.57
N LEU A 253 6.05 16.58 -5.80
CA LEU A 253 5.82 15.79 -4.60
C LEU A 253 5.20 16.65 -3.49
N VAL A 254 4.02 16.24 -3.05
CA VAL A 254 3.31 16.82 -1.90
C VAL A 254 3.59 16.03 -0.64
N LYS A 255 3.76 14.71 -0.76
CA LYS A 255 4.06 13.83 0.36
C LYS A 255 5.05 12.74 -0.03
N ALA A 256 6.07 12.54 0.81
CA ALA A 256 7.03 11.46 0.67
C ALA A 256 7.10 10.66 1.98
N SER A 257 7.13 9.33 1.85
CA SER A 257 7.15 8.37 2.95
C SER A 257 8.28 7.39 2.72
N ILE A 258 9.35 7.48 3.52
CA ILE A 258 10.55 6.67 3.37
C ILE A 258 10.71 5.79 4.61
N HIS A 259 10.57 4.49 4.44
CA HIS A 259 10.71 3.51 5.52
C HIS A 259 11.96 2.67 5.28
N LEU A 260 12.94 2.80 6.18
CA LEU A 260 14.10 1.92 6.22
C LEU A 260 13.75 0.74 7.12
N LEU A 261 13.41 -0.40 6.53
CA LEU A 261 13.03 -1.62 7.26
C LEU A 261 14.26 -2.38 7.81
N CYS A 262 15.35 -1.63 8.02
CA CYS A 262 16.66 -2.12 8.38
C CYS A 262 16.94 -1.82 9.85
N LEU A 263 16.55 -2.72 10.75
CA LEU A 263 17.08 -2.73 12.11
C LEU A 263 18.52 -3.28 12.06
N GLY A 264 19.48 -2.46 11.60
CA GLY A 264 20.91 -2.83 11.47
C GLY A 264 21.65 -2.24 10.25
N GLU A 265 22.98 -2.41 10.22
CA GLU A 265 23.93 -1.83 9.23
C GLU A 265 23.78 -2.42 7.81
N THR A 266 22.78 -1.99 7.03
CA THR A 266 22.75 -2.37 5.59
C THR A 266 22.49 -1.24 4.61
N PHE A 267 21.93 -0.09 5.05
CA PHE A 267 21.81 1.10 4.19
C PHE A 267 22.73 2.21 4.68
N SER A 268 23.81 2.47 3.91
CA SER A 268 24.89 3.40 4.30
C SER A 268 24.36 4.79 4.71
N LEU A 269 24.95 5.36 5.77
CA LEU A 269 24.68 6.72 6.23
C LEU A 269 24.77 7.75 5.10
N LYS A 270 25.72 7.56 4.16
CA LYS A 270 25.90 8.41 2.98
C LYS A 270 24.66 8.37 2.08
N HIS A 271 24.08 7.20 1.84
CA HIS A 271 22.90 7.03 0.98
C HIS A 271 21.62 7.51 1.68
N GLN A 272 21.51 7.34 3.00
CA GLN A 272 20.43 7.95 3.79
C GLN A 272 20.43 9.47 3.60
N ARG A 273 21.59 10.10 3.80
CA ARG A 273 21.74 11.56 3.66
C ARG A 273 21.50 12.03 2.22
N TRP A 274 22.00 11.29 1.26
CA TRP A 274 21.79 11.60 -0.15
C TRP A 274 20.31 11.52 -0.53
N LEU A 275 19.57 10.52 -0.04
CA LEU A 275 18.13 10.40 -0.25
C LEU A 275 17.35 11.57 0.38
N LEU A 276 17.73 12.02 1.58
CA LEU A 276 17.16 13.22 2.19
C LEU A 276 17.36 14.47 1.32
N GLY A 277 18.53 14.61 0.70
CA GLY A 277 18.81 15.69 -0.25
C GLY A 277 17.89 15.71 -1.48
N ASN A 278 17.40 14.55 -1.93
CA ASN A 278 16.46 14.45 -3.05
C ASN A 278 15.03 14.94 -2.68
N LEU A 279 14.72 15.02 -1.38
CA LEU A 279 13.39 15.29 -0.83
C LEU A 279 13.26 16.69 -0.20
N CYS A 280 14.25 17.56 -0.38
CA CYS A 280 14.33 18.88 0.27
C CYS A 280 13.13 19.82 -0.01
N ASN A 281 12.44 19.63 -1.14
CA ASN A 281 11.32 20.49 -1.55
C ASN A 281 9.93 19.97 -1.13
N VAL A 282 9.85 18.81 -0.46
CA VAL A 282 8.58 18.15 -0.13
C VAL A 282 7.95 18.77 1.12
N PRO A 283 6.64 19.12 1.12
CA PRO A 283 6.01 19.75 2.27
C PRO A 283 5.64 18.77 3.39
N ASN A 284 5.35 17.50 3.09
CA ASN A 284 5.02 16.49 4.08
C ASN A 284 5.96 15.29 3.97
N LEU A 285 6.78 15.07 4.99
CA LEU A 285 7.78 14.02 5.00
C LEU A 285 7.55 13.04 6.16
N GLU A 286 7.44 11.76 5.84
CA GLU A 286 7.39 10.66 6.79
C GLU A 286 8.67 9.85 6.64
N LEU A 287 9.45 9.72 7.70
CA LEU A 287 10.70 8.97 7.72
C LEU A 287 10.62 7.90 8.79
N SER A 288 11.12 6.70 8.47
CA SER A 288 11.21 5.62 9.43
C SER A 288 12.53 4.89 9.37
N GLY A 289 13.05 4.49 10.53
CA GLY A 289 14.30 3.74 10.66
C GLY A 289 15.58 4.53 10.39
N PHE A 290 15.52 5.86 10.34
CA PHE A 290 16.71 6.70 10.09
C PHE A 290 17.61 6.80 11.32
N GLN A 291 18.92 6.74 11.10
CA GLN A 291 19.95 6.79 12.15
C GLN A 291 20.37 8.22 12.48
N THR A 292 20.73 8.46 13.74
CA THR A 292 21.17 9.77 14.24
C THR A 292 22.38 10.29 13.47
N MET A 293 23.36 9.41 13.24
CA MET A 293 24.60 9.77 12.55
C MET A 293 24.42 10.06 11.06
N ALA A 294 23.30 9.66 10.43
CA ALA A 294 23.03 10.03 9.04
C ALA A 294 22.66 11.51 8.90
N ILE A 295 22.14 12.08 9.99
CA ILE A 295 21.58 13.43 10.06
C ILE A 295 22.58 14.40 10.68
N LEU A 296 23.34 13.96 11.69
CA LEU A 296 24.36 14.80 12.31
C LEU A 296 25.44 15.22 11.31
N VAL A 297 25.72 16.52 11.32
CA VAL A 297 26.74 17.14 10.47
C VAL A 297 28.12 16.82 11.05
N GLN A 298 28.87 15.92 10.39
CA GLN A 298 30.33 15.99 10.45
C GLN A 298 30.80 17.16 9.57
N GLU A 299 31.82 17.87 10.05
CA GLU A 299 32.27 19.24 9.71
C GLU A 299 32.52 19.59 8.22
N SER A 300 32.25 18.70 7.25
CA SER A 300 32.60 18.90 5.84
C SER A 300 31.44 18.87 4.82
N ALA A 301 30.19 18.65 5.25
CA ALA A 301 29.03 18.74 4.36
C ALA A 301 27.84 19.42 5.04
N GLU A 302 27.18 20.36 4.36
CA GLU A 302 25.96 21.03 4.84
C GLU A 302 24.76 20.06 4.83
N PHE A 303 23.92 20.12 5.86
CA PHE A 303 22.66 19.38 5.91
C PHE A 303 21.65 20.00 4.94
N PRO A 304 20.82 19.22 4.22
CA PRO A 304 19.90 19.78 3.22
C PRO A 304 18.90 20.76 3.86
N ILE A 305 18.67 21.87 3.16
CA ILE A 305 17.67 22.88 3.54
C ILE A 305 16.30 22.45 3.01
N PHE A 306 15.34 22.28 3.91
CA PHE A 306 13.97 21.87 3.61
C PHE A 306 13.04 23.07 3.50
N ALA A 307 13.15 23.82 2.40
CA ALA A 307 12.50 25.13 2.24
C ALA A 307 10.96 25.11 2.38
N ASN A 308 10.32 24.02 1.95
CA ASN A 308 8.86 23.90 1.90
C ASN A 308 8.28 22.96 2.97
N LEU A 309 9.11 22.29 3.77
CA LEU A 309 8.67 21.28 4.72
C LEU A 309 7.78 21.92 5.80
N GLN A 310 6.55 21.41 5.93
CA GLN A 310 5.53 21.85 6.87
C GLN A 310 5.26 20.79 7.95
N THR A 311 5.25 19.51 7.58
CA THR A 311 5.06 18.41 8.53
C THR A 311 6.16 17.38 8.41
N LEU A 312 6.77 17.03 9.54
CA LEU A 312 7.75 15.96 9.64
C LEU A 312 7.23 14.88 10.59
N SER A 313 7.07 13.65 10.11
CA SER A 313 6.75 12.49 10.94
C SER A 313 7.95 11.56 10.98
N LEU A 314 8.41 11.20 12.17
CA LEU A 314 9.52 10.28 12.38
C LEU A 314 8.98 9.06 13.14
N GLU A 315 9.16 7.87 12.58
CA GLU A 315 8.67 6.60 13.14
C GLU A 315 9.83 5.63 13.33
N GLN A 316 10.08 5.15 14.55
CA GLN A 316 11.20 4.25 14.84
C GLN A 316 12.57 4.81 14.37
N CYS A 317 12.74 6.13 14.43
CA CYS A 317 13.99 6.82 14.12
C CYS A 317 14.85 7.00 15.37
N PHE A 318 16.16 7.18 15.17
CA PHE A 318 17.13 7.43 16.25
C PHE A 318 17.20 6.31 17.29
N LEU A 319 17.04 5.06 16.85
CA LEU A 319 17.19 3.86 17.69
C LEU A 319 18.65 3.39 17.79
N ASP A 320 19.60 4.12 17.21
CA ASP A 320 21.02 3.82 17.34
C ASP A 320 21.55 4.11 18.76
N LYS A 321 22.76 3.60 19.05
CA LYS A 321 23.42 3.67 20.37
C LYS A 321 23.90 5.07 20.77
N CYS A 322 23.51 6.11 20.04
CA CYS A 322 23.82 7.49 20.37
C CYS A 322 23.13 7.90 21.67
N ASP A 323 23.75 8.81 22.41
CA ASP A 323 23.11 9.41 23.58
C ASP A 323 21.97 10.34 23.14
N LEU A 324 21.03 10.60 24.06
CA LEU A 324 19.84 11.40 23.78
C LEU A 324 20.19 12.81 23.27
N ASN A 325 21.31 13.38 23.71
CA ASN A 325 21.74 14.70 23.26
C ASN A 325 22.06 14.72 21.76
N ASN A 326 22.86 13.76 21.27
CA ASN A 326 23.16 13.63 19.85
C ASN A 326 21.88 13.39 19.03
N LYS A 327 20.94 12.61 19.57
CA LYS A 327 19.63 12.37 18.94
C LYS A 327 18.79 13.65 18.84
N LEU A 328 18.78 14.46 19.89
CA LEU A 328 18.12 15.77 19.90
C LEU A 328 18.83 16.78 18.99
N ASP A 329 20.15 16.70 18.83
CA ASP A 329 20.90 17.53 17.88
C ASP A 329 20.58 17.16 16.42
N ALA A 330 20.38 15.88 16.13
CA ALA A 330 19.89 15.43 14.83
C ALA A 330 18.48 15.96 14.55
N LEU A 331 17.57 15.88 15.53
CA LEU A 331 16.24 16.47 15.41
C LEU A 331 16.31 18.00 15.25
N GLY A 332 17.16 18.67 16.01
CA GLY A 332 17.43 20.10 15.91
C GLY A 332 17.95 20.53 14.55
N SER A 333 18.75 19.68 13.90
CA SER A 333 19.22 19.90 12.52
C SER A 333 18.07 19.99 11.52
N PHE A 334 17.01 19.16 11.66
CA PHE A 334 15.80 19.31 10.85
C PHE A 334 15.08 20.62 11.14
N VAL A 335 14.92 20.96 12.42
CA VAL A 335 14.18 22.17 12.84
C VAL A 335 14.87 23.44 12.34
N GLN A 336 16.20 23.50 12.44
CA GLN A 336 16.99 24.65 11.99
C GLN A 336 17.02 24.78 10.46
N ASN A 337 17.00 23.66 9.73
CA ASN A 337 17.05 23.65 8.27
C ASN A 337 15.66 23.61 7.60
N ALA A 338 14.57 23.64 8.37
CA ALA A 338 13.20 23.64 7.87
C ALA A 338 12.44 24.90 8.35
N PRO A 339 12.60 26.06 7.68
CA PRO A 339 12.05 27.33 8.14
C PRO A 339 10.52 27.39 8.11
N CYS A 340 9.87 26.51 7.34
CA CYS A 340 8.42 26.44 7.18
C CYS A 340 7.75 25.36 8.04
N LEU A 341 8.52 24.67 8.90
CA LEU A 341 8.04 23.52 9.66
C LEU A 341 6.99 23.96 10.68
N GLU A 342 5.81 23.35 10.63
CA GLU A 342 4.67 23.66 11.51
C GLU A 342 4.38 22.56 12.52
N LYS A 343 4.59 21.29 12.14
CA LYS A 343 4.30 20.12 12.96
C LYS A 343 5.43 19.08 12.88
N ILE A 344 5.83 18.58 14.05
CA ILE A 344 6.68 17.38 14.17
C ILE A 344 5.86 16.29 14.86
N THR A 345 5.90 15.07 14.34
CA THR A 345 5.38 13.87 15.00
C THR A 345 6.53 12.90 15.25
N LEU A 346 6.69 12.42 16.48
CA LEU A 346 7.67 11.42 16.87
C LEU A 346 6.91 10.18 17.34
N GLN A 347 7.04 9.06 16.63
CA GLN A 347 6.37 7.80 16.95
C GLN A 347 7.43 6.73 17.28
N CYS A 348 7.46 6.27 18.54
CA CYS A 348 8.38 5.22 18.99
C CYS A 348 9.85 5.50 18.63
N CYS A 349 10.29 6.76 18.78
CA CYS A 349 11.64 7.23 18.45
C CYS A 349 12.54 7.32 19.69
N MET A 350 13.84 7.52 19.46
CA MET A 350 14.87 7.89 20.46
C MET A 350 15.30 6.80 21.45
N PHE A 351 14.41 5.90 21.85
CA PHE A 351 14.71 4.82 22.79
C PHE A 351 14.39 3.47 22.14
N GLU A 352 15.32 2.52 22.25
CA GLU A 352 15.00 1.13 21.94
C GLU A 352 14.03 0.61 23.01
N VAL A 353 12.90 0.04 22.58
CA VAL A 353 12.01 -0.70 23.48
C VAL A 353 12.77 -1.97 23.86
N GLU A 354 13.47 -1.94 24.99
CA GLU A 354 14.10 -3.13 25.56
C GLU A 354 12.97 -4.08 25.99
N SER A 355 12.79 -5.19 25.25
CA SER A 355 11.95 -6.29 25.70
C SER A 355 12.45 -6.73 27.09
N GLU A 356 11.65 -6.50 28.13
CA GLU A 356 12.04 -6.71 29.51
C GLU A 356 12.71 -8.08 29.72
N LYS A 357 14.00 -8.07 30.07
CA LYS A 357 14.46 -8.96 31.11
C LYS A 357 14.17 -8.24 32.43
N GLU A 358 13.12 -8.69 33.11
CA GLU A 358 12.78 -8.29 34.48
C GLU A 358 14.05 -8.13 35.33
N GLY A 359 14.17 -6.99 36.02
CA GLY A 359 14.89 -6.97 37.29
C GLY A 359 15.89 -5.85 37.57
N GLN A 360 16.11 -4.87 36.69
CA GLN A 360 16.96 -3.71 37.04
C GLN A 360 16.42 -2.38 36.49
N LEU A 361 15.46 -1.80 37.20
CA LEU A 361 15.20 -0.36 37.15
C LEU A 361 16.43 0.38 37.73
N VAL A 362 17.45 0.58 36.90
CA VAL A 362 18.52 1.53 37.20
C VAL A 362 17.88 2.91 37.13
N ARG A 363 17.42 3.42 38.27
CA ARG A 363 17.04 4.83 38.43
C ARG A 363 18.28 5.68 38.16
N LYS A 364 18.48 6.09 36.90
CA LYS A 364 19.44 7.14 36.58
C LYS A 364 18.88 8.43 37.18
N ASN A 365 19.63 9.02 38.11
CA ASN A 365 19.28 10.33 38.67
C ASN A 365 19.24 11.36 37.53
N ILE A 366 18.06 11.91 37.27
CA ILE A 366 17.89 12.99 36.31
C ILE A 366 18.39 14.27 36.99
N ILE A 367 19.62 14.68 36.67
CA ILE A 367 20.19 15.95 37.15
C ILE A 367 19.78 17.06 36.16
N LEU A 368 18.74 17.81 36.51
CA LEU A 368 18.21 18.91 35.70
C LEU A 368 19.05 20.18 35.93
N GLN A 369 20.09 20.40 35.11
CA GLN A 369 20.79 21.69 35.09
C GLN A 369 20.06 22.70 34.20
N ARG A 370 19.65 23.81 34.83
CA ARG A 370 18.90 24.93 34.24
C ARG A 370 19.80 25.73 33.28
N GLN A 371 19.50 25.69 31.99
CA GLN A 371 20.00 26.63 30.99
C GLN A 371 18.77 27.12 30.23
N ASP A 372 18.45 28.40 30.38
CA ASP A 372 17.15 29.00 30.05
C ASP A 372 17.02 29.45 28.57
N GLN A 373 17.66 28.78 27.61
CA GLN A 373 17.60 29.18 26.19
C GLN A 373 17.50 27.99 25.23
N ASN A 374 16.49 28.03 24.35
CA ASN A 374 16.30 27.09 23.24
C ASN A 374 17.50 27.23 22.27
N THR A 375 18.16 26.10 21.96
CA THR A 375 19.33 26.08 21.09
C THR A 375 18.98 26.18 19.61
N PHE A 376 17.81 25.72 19.20
CA PHE A 376 17.35 25.73 17.81
C PHE A 376 16.22 26.73 17.58
N GLN A 377 16.16 27.30 16.38
CA GLN A 377 15.17 28.30 16.00
C GLN A 377 14.33 27.83 14.82
N CYS A 378 13.00 27.84 14.98
CA CYS A 378 12.02 27.70 13.90
C CYS A 378 10.75 28.44 14.31
N LEU A 379 10.49 29.58 13.66
CA LEU A 379 9.41 30.51 14.06
C LEU A 379 8.00 29.99 13.73
N LYS A 380 7.89 29.02 12.82
CA LYS A 380 6.60 28.49 12.35
C LYS A 380 6.19 27.21 13.07
N LEU A 381 7.07 26.61 13.89
CA LEU A 381 6.79 25.37 14.58
C LEU A 381 5.74 25.62 15.66
N LYS A 382 4.58 24.98 15.52
CA LYS A 382 3.43 25.14 16.42
C LYS A 382 3.21 23.91 17.31
N PHE A 383 3.44 22.72 16.76
CA PHE A 383 3.09 21.46 17.41
C PHE A 383 4.22 20.43 17.34
N ILE A 384 4.47 19.78 18.47
CA ILE A 384 5.28 18.57 18.56
C ILE A 384 4.38 17.49 19.16
N GLU A 385 4.07 16.46 18.39
CA GLU A 385 3.30 15.31 18.84
C GLU A 385 4.26 14.16 19.13
N VAL A 386 4.21 13.61 20.35
CA VAL A 386 4.97 12.42 20.74
C VAL A 386 3.99 11.28 20.95
N VAL A 387 4.08 10.28 20.10
CA VAL A 387 3.28 9.06 20.12
C VAL A 387 4.12 7.95 20.75
N TYR A 388 3.60 7.35 21.82
CA TYR A 388 4.31 6.32 22.60
C TYR A 388 3.45 5.07 22.81
N GLU A 389 4.09 3.90 22.88
CA GLU A 389 3.45 2.59 23.01
C GLU A 389 3.27 2.13 24.47
N GLU A 390 4.25 2.37 25.34
CA GLU A 390 4.23 1.91 26.75
C GLU A 390 4.61 3.03 27.74
N ASP A 391 4.16 2.90 29.00
CA ASP A 391 4.41 3.83 30.10
C ASP A 391 5.87 3.76 30.62
N HIS A 392 6.85 4.00 29.74
CA HIS A 392 8.22 4.28 30.15
C HIS A 392 8.35 5.73 30.62
N ASP A 393 7.67 6.07 31.71
CA ASP A 393 7.52 7.44 32.23
C ASP A 393 8.85 8.21 32.32
N HIS A 394 9.92 7.53 32.74
CA HIS A 394 11.23 8.17 32.91
C HIS A 394 11.87 8.60 31.58
N GLN A 395 11.79 7.76 30.53
CA GLN A 395 12.35 8.07 29.20
C GLN A 395 11.52 9.15 28.51
N LEU A 396 10.19 9.08 28.66
CA LEU A 396 9.28 10.09 28.13
C LEU A 396 9.53 11.45 28.79
N VAL A 397 9.69 11.50 30.12
CA VAL A 397 10.03 12.74 30.85
C VAL A 397 11.40 13.28 30.42
N GLU A 398 12.41 12.42 30.27
CA GLU A 398 13.74 12.83 29.82
C GLU A 398 13.70 13.43 28.39
N LEU A 399 12.92 12.82 27.49
CA LEU A 399 12.70 13.31 26.13
C LEU A 399 11.95 14.63 26.11
N LEU A 400 10.84 14.74 26.85
CA LEU A 400 10.07 15.97 26.95
C LEU A 400 10.90 17.12 27.50
N TRP A 401 11.71 16.84 28.52
CA TRP A 401 12.66 17.82 29.06
C TRP A 401 13.71 18.22 28.03
N GLY A 402 14.28 17.26 27.31
CA GLY A 402 15.25 17.51 26.24
C GLY A 402 14.69 18.35 25.10
N ILE A 403 13.45 18.05 24.67
CA ILE A 403 12.69 18.81 23.67
C ILE A 403 12.47 20.23 24.16
N GLY A 404 11.91 20.41 25.36
CA GLY A 404 11.61 21.74 25.92
C GLY A 404 12.85 22.59 26.19
N LYS A 405 14.03 21.99 26.31
CA LYS A 405 15.30 22.71 26.48
C LYS A 405 15.94 23.12 25.16
N ARG A 406 15.82 22.31 24.10
CA ARG A 406 16.59 22.50 22.85
C ARG A 406 15.75 23.05 21.70
N LEU A 407 14.49 22.65 21.60
CA LEU A 407 13.63 23.02 20.48
C LEU A 407 12.86 24.32 20.76
N PRO A 408 12.37 25.02 19.73
CA PRO A 408 11.56 26.22 19.87
C PRO A 408 10.30 25.99 20.71
N ASP A 409 9.75 27.08 21.27
CA ASP A 409 8.50 27.06 22.04
C ASP A 409 7.32 26.60 21.15
N ALA A 410 6.96 25.31 21.27
CA ALA A 410 5.88 24.68 20.55
C ALA A 410 4.97 23.91 21.52
N SER A 411 3.69 23.78 21.18
CA SER A 411 2.76 22.98 21.96
C SER A 411 3.11 21.50 21.84
N ILE A 412 3.46 20.87 22.96
CA ILE A 412 3.75 19.44 22.99
C ILE A 412 2.46 18.67 23.31
N LYS A 413 2.08 17.74 22.43
CA LYS A 413 0.95 16.83 22.62
C LYS A 413 1.50 15.41 22.80
N LEU A 414 1.04 14.73 23.83
CA LEU A 414 1.32 13.31 24.06
C LEU A 414 0.11 12.49 23.61
N THR A 415 0.34 11.46 22.81
CA THR A 415 -0.71 10.54 22.34
C THR A 415 -0.26 9.10 22.64
N ASN A 416 -1.10 8.31 23.31
CA ASN A 416 -0.83 6.90 23.55
C ASN A 416 -1.33 6.06 22.35
N PHE A 417 -0.47 5.19 21.83
CA PHE A 417 -0.74 4.38 20.62
C PHE A 417 -1.94 3.43 20.78
N PHE A 418 -2.29 3.00 22.00
CA PHE A 418 -3.35 2.02 22.25
C PHE A 418 -4.73 2.62 22.59
N MET A 419 -4.88 3.96 22.58
CA MET A 419 -6.13 4.62 23.03
C MET A 419 -7.01 5.23 21.92
N ASP A 420 -6.74 5.02 20.63
CA ASP A 420 -7.58 5.52 19.52
C ASP A 420 -8.28 4.41 18.71
#